data_AF-A0A7C3X262-F1
#
_entry.id   AF-A0A7C3X262-F1
#
_cell.length_a   1.000
_cell.length_b   1.000
_cell.length_c   1.000
_cell.angle_alpha   90.00
_cell.angle_beta   90.00
_cell.angle_gamma   90.00
#
_symmetry.space_group_name_H-M   'P 1'
#
loop_
_entity.id
_entity.type
_entity.pdbx_description
1 polymer ?
#
loop_
_entity_poly.entity_id
_entity_poly.type
_entity_poly.pdbx_seq_one_letter_code
_entity_poly.pdbx_strand_id
1 'polypeptide(L)'
;EELSKRGGAHYSTAALMVIDAIENDKKSRQIVCCRNNGAIPTFDDDVSVEISAIIDKDGAHAIPQSPPEHSIRGLMQLIKAYETLTVHSAVKGDRELAFQALLSHPLMPDAKKCRELLNELLEINKPYLKNFFNK
;
A
#
# COMPACT_ATOMS: atom_id res chain seq x y z
N GLU A 1 -25.81 14.20 1.66
CA GLU A 1 -26.65 12.98 1.54
C GLU A 1 -26.09 11.93 0.59
N GLU A 2 -25.69 12.29 -0.64
CA GLU A 2 -25.25 11.30 -1.65
C GLU A 2 -23.98 10.49 -1.30
N LEU A 3 -23.02 11.08 -0.59
CA LEU A 3 -21.78 10.39 -0.15
C LEU A 3 -22.03 9.36 0.96
N SER A 4 -22.98 9.63 1.85
CA SER A 4 -23.36 8.73 2.96
C SER A 4 -24.10 7.50 2.46
N LYS A 5 -24.90 7.63 1.40
CA LYS A 5 -25.62 6.50 0.78
C LYS A 5 -24.71 5.52 0.02
N ARG A 6 -23.48 5.91 -0.30
CA ARG A 6 -22.48 5.08 -1.03
C ARG A 6 -21.36 4.54 -0.14
N GLY A 7 -21.44 4.71 1.18
CA GLY A 7 -20.36 4.35 2.11
C GLY A 7 -19.10 5.21 1.99
N GLY A 8 -19.11 6.27 1.16
CA GLY A 8 -17.95 7.13 0.88
C GLY A 8 -17.80 8.33 1.82
N ALA A 9 -18.78 8.59 2.68
CA ALA A 9 -18.77 9.77 3.57
C ALA A 9 -17.55 9.79 4.53
N HIS A 10 -17.06 8.64 4.98
CA HIS A 10 -15.94 8.59 5.93
C HIS A 10 -14.58 8.83 5.28
N TYR A 11 -14.40 8.53 3.98
CA TYR A 11 -13.16 8.85 3.26
C TYR A 11 -12.98 10.36 3.12
N SER A 12 -14.02 11.08 2.70
CA SER A 12 -13.98 12.54 2.61
C SER A 12 -13.71 13.18 3.98
N THR A 13 -14.31 12.65 5.05
CA THR A 13 -14.05 13.13 6.41
C THR A 13 -12.60 12.90 6.82
N ALA A 14 -12.05 11.70 6.62
CA ALA A 14 -10.65 11.41 6.95
C ALA A 14 -9.69 12.30 6.15
N ALA A 15 -9.94 12.50 4.86
CA ALA A 15 -9.15 13.40 4.02
C ALA A 15 -9.21 14.85 4.52
N LEU A 16 -10.40 15.36 4.84
CA LEU A 16 -10.57 16.71 5.38
C LEU A 16 -9.89 16.88 6.73
N MET A 17 -9.91 15.87 7.60
CA MET A 17 -9.21 15.90 8.90
C MET A 17 -7.69 15.98 8.74
N VAL A 18 -7.11 15.29 7.74
CA VAL A 18 -5.67 15.40 7.43
C VAL A 18 -5.35 16.79 6.88
N ILE A 19 -6.13 17.28 5.90
CA ILE A 19 -5.95 18.62 5.31
C ILE A 19 -6.01 19.70 6.40
N ASP A 20 -7.04 19.66 7.25
CA ASP A 20 -7.25 20.61 8.33
C ASP A 20 -6.14 20.55 9.39
N ALA A 21 -5.57 19.37 9.65
CA ALA A 21 -4.46 19.23 10.58
C ALA A 21 -3.14 19.79 10.03
N ILE A 22 -2.86 19.58 8.74
CA ILE A 22 -1.69 20.13 8.06
C ILE A 22 -1.82 21.65 7.95
N GLU A 23 -2.95 22.16 7.45
CA GLU A 23 -3.15 23.59 7.21
C GLU A 23 -3.12 24.40 8.52
N ASN A 24 -3.70 23.87 9.60
CA ASN A 24 -3.83 24.59 10.87
C ASN A 24 -2.86 24.11 11.96
N ASP A 25 -1.82 23.34 11.61
CA ASP A 25 -0.83 22.77 12.55
C ASP A 25 -1.46 22.12 13.79
N LYS A 26 -2.57 21.37 13.63
CA LYS A 26 -3.37 20.90 14.77
C LYS A 26 -2.68 19.83 15.61
N LYS A 27 -1.61 19.20 15.09
CA LYS A 27 -0.89 18.09 15.72
C LYS A 27 -1.84 16.97 16.14
N SER A 28 -2.80 16.67 15.28
CA SER A 28 -3.86 15.72 15.58
C SER A 28 -3.39 14.29 15.36
N ARG A 29 -3.81 13.38 16.24
CA ARG A 29 -3.53 11.95 16.11
C ARG A 29 -4.53 11.30 15.16
N GLN A 30 -4.06 10.72 14.07
CA GLN A 30 -4.88 10.08 13.03
C GLN A 30 -4.26 8.75 12.59
N ILE A 31 -5.04 7.84 12.03
CA ILE A 31 -4.53 6.61 11.40
C ILE A 31 -4.42 6.88 9.90
N VAL A 32 -3.20 6.81 9.36
CA VAL A 32 -2.92 7.14 7.95
C VAL A 32 -1.82 6.23 7.38
N CYS A 33 -1.81 6.08 6.06
CA CYS A 33 -0.66 5.55 5.34
C CYS A 33 0.50 6.55 5.38
N CYS A 34 1.62 6.16 5.96
CA CYS A 34 2.84 6.98 6.04
C CYS A 34 4.09 6.11 5.92
N ARG A 35 5.25 6.75 5.74
CA ARG A 35 6.53 6.05 5.70
C ARG A 35 6.84 5.45 7.08
N ASN A 36 7.28 4.19 7.10
CA ASN A 36 7.53 3.46 8.34
C ASN A 36 8.56 4.16 9.24
N ASN A 37 9.72 4.53 8.70
CA ASN A 37 10.78 5.26 9.41
C ASN A 37 11.07 4.69 10.82
N GLY A 38 11.22 3.37 10.92
CA GLY A 38 11.45 2.65 12.18
C GLY A 38 10.23 2.46 13.10
N ALA A 39 9.04 2.96 12.74
CA ALA A 39 7.87 2.90 13.61
C ALA A 39 7.37 1.48 13.87
N ILE A 40 7.44 0.59 12.88
CA ILE A 40 7.21 -0.85 13.03
C ILE A 40 8.56 -1.57 12.83
N PRO A 41 9.16 -2.15 13.89
CA PRO A 41 10.53 -2.69 13.85
C PRO A 41 10.76 -3.87 12.88
N THR A 42 9.71 -4.51 12.38
CA THR A 42 9.81 -5.68 11.49
C THR A 42 9.78 -5.33 10.01
N PHE A 43 9.66 -4.06 9.65
CA PHE A 43 9.62 -3.60 8.27
C PHE A 43 10.76 -2.63 7.97
N ASP A 44 11.15 -2.54 6.71
CA ASP A 44 12.14 -1.56 6.24
C ASP A 44 11.64 -0.13 6.47
N ASP A 45 12.55 0.83 6.59
CA ASP A 45 12.20 2.22 6.94
C ASP A 45 11.49 2.98 5.82
N ASP A 46 11.62 2.53 4.57
CA ASP A 46 11.10 3.20 3.39
C ASP A 46 9.75 2.66 2.92
N VAL A 47 9.22 1.60 3.53
CA VAL A 47 7.90 1.09 3.16
C VAL A 47 6.76 1.94 3.73
N SER A 48 5.64 1.96 3.03
CA SER A 48 4.38 2.53 3.54
C SER A 48 3.73 1.60 4.57
N VAL A 49 3.24 2.15 5.67
CA VAL A 49 2.47 1.46 6.72
C VAL A 49 1.25 2.29 7.09
N GLU A 50 0.16 1.64 7.50
CA GLU A 50 -1.04 2.32 7.99
C GLU A 50 -1.11 2.20 9.52
N ILE A 51 -0.74 3.28 10.22
CA ILE A 51 -0.64 3.30 11.69
C ILE A 51 -1.05 4.66 12.26
N SER A 52 -1.13 4.76 13.60
CA SER A 52 -1.27 6.05 14.26
C SER A 52 -0.08 6.95 13.96
N ALA A 53 -0.36 8.18 13.51
CA ALA A 53 0.61 9.24 13.29
C ALA A 53 0.11 10.54 13.93
N ILE A 54 1.05 11.44 14.25
CA ILE A 54 0.74 12.84 14.53
C ILE A 54 0.80 13.61 13.21
N ILE A 55 -0.28 14.30 12.86
CA ILE A 55 -0.37 15.12 11.66
C ILE A 55 -0.18 16.58 12.05
N ASP A 56 0.89 17.18 11.57
CA ASP A 56 1.22 18.59 11.75
C ASP A 56 1.45 19.26 10.40
N LYS A 57 1.87 20.54 10.41
CA LYS A 57 2.10 21.29 9.16
C LYS A 57 3.16 20.67 8.22
N ASP A 58 4.06 19.83 8.75
CA ASP A 58 5.14 19.19 8.00
C ASP A 58 4.75 17.76 7.55
N GLY A 59 3.55 17.30 7.90
CA GLY A 59 2.95 16.05 7.41
C GLY A 59 2.70 15.01 8.50
N ALA A 60 2.74 13.74 8.10
CA ALA A 60 2.47 12.61 8.99
C ALA A 60 3.75 12.10 9.67
N HIS A 61 3.77 12.13 11.00
CA HIS A 61 4.85 11.61 11.83
C HIS A 61 4.40 10.32 12.51
N ALA A 62 4.90 9.20 12.01
CA ALA A 62 4.59 7.86 12.52
C ALA A 62 4.88 7.75 14.03
N ILE A 63 3.91 7.25 14.80
CA ILE A 63 4.12 6.95 16.22
C ILE A 63 4.72 5.54 16.33
N PRO A 64 5.80 5.34 17.12
CA PRO A 64 6.38 4.01 17.32
C PRO A 64 5.37 2.98 17.83
N GLN A 65 5.42 1.77 17.27
CA GLN A 65 4.54 0.65 17.60
C GLN A 65 5.35 -0.50 18.20
N SER A 66 4.69 -1.33 19.02
CA SER A 66 5.25 -2.63 19.38
C SER A 66 5.38 -3.52 18.14
N PRO A 67 6.37 -4.44 18.11
CA PRO A 67 6.46 -5.42 17.03
C PRO A 67 5.16 -6.22 16.87
N PRO A 68 4.71 -6.51 15.63
CA PRO A 68 3.54 -7.34 15.41
C PRO A 68 3.70 -8.72 16.07
N GLU A 69 2.61 -9.24 16.63
CA GLU A 69 2.59 -10.58 17.23
C GLU A 69 2.99 -11.66 16.22
N HIS A 70 3.61 -12.74 16.70
CA HIS A 70 4.07 -13.84 15.83
C HIS A 70 2.93 -14.47 15.02
N SER A 71 1.71 -14.49 15.57
CA SER A 71 0.49 -15.01 14.95
C SER A 71 0.14 -14.32 13.63
N ILE A 72 0.42 -13.02 13.49
CA ILE A 72 0.03 -12.21 12.32
C ILE A 72 1.23 -11.74 11.49
N ARG A 73 2.43 -11.70 12.08
CA ARG A 73 3.63 -11.13 11.46
C ARG A 73 3.95 -11.76 10.10
N GLY A 74 3.83 -13.08 9.98
CA GLY A 74 4.11 -13.78 8.72
C GLY A 74 3.21 -13.35 7.57
N LEU A 75 1.90 -13.20 7.83
CA LEU A 75 0.95 -12.70 6.84
C LEU A 75 1.28 -11.27 6.42
N MET A 76 1.57 -10.40 7.38
CA MET A 76 1.91 -9.00 7.09
C MET A 76 3.17 -8.88 6.20
N GLN A 77 4.17 -9.74 6.40
CA GLN A 77 5.36 -9.80 5.55
C GLN A 77 5.05 -10.24 4.12
N LEU A 78 4.20 -11.26 3.95
CA LEU A 78 3.78 -11.71 2.61
C LEU A 78 3.06 -10.61 1.83
N ILE A 79 2.12 -9.91 2.48
CA ILE A 79 1.41 -8.80 1.85
C ILE A 79 2.35 -7.64 1.53
N LYS A 80 3.28 -7.30 2.43
CA LYS A 80 4.27 -6.26 2.14
C LYS A 80 5.18 -6.62 0.97
N ALA A 81 5.63 -7.86 0.88
CA ALA A 81 6.43 -8.34 -0.24
C ALA A 81 5.66 -8.22 -1.57
N TYR A 82 4.39 -8.63 -1.59
CA TYR A 82 3.50 -8.48 -2.75
C TYR A 82 3.38 -7.01 -3.19
N GLU A 83 3.11 -6.09 -2.27
CA GLU A 83 2.98 -4.66 -2.55
C GLU A 83 4.27 -4.08 -3.13
N THR A 84 5.41 -4.34 -2.48
CA THR A 84 6.72 -3.84 -2.90
C THR A 84 7.12 -4.35 -4.28
N LEU A 85 6.95 -5.66 -4.53
CA LEU A 85 7.24 -6.26 -5.85
C LEU A 85 6.31 -5.71 -6.93
N THR A 86 5.04 -5.50 -6.62
CA THR A 86 4.05 -4.91 -7.55
C THR A 86 4.44 -3.48 -7.92
N VAL A 87 4.81 -2.64 -6.95
CA VAL A 87 5.26 -1.27 -7.21
C VAL A 87 6.53 -1.27 -8.05
N HIS A 88 7.54 -2.07 -7.70
CA HIS A 88 8.76 -2.16 -8.49
C HIS A 88 8.51 -2.63 -9.93
N SER A 89 7.62 -3.62 -10.11
CA SER A 89 7.19 -4.07 -11.41
C SER A 89 6.52 -2.96 -12.22
N ALA A 90 5.57 -2.24 -11.62
CA ALA A 90 4.82 -1.17 -12.28
C ALA A 90 5.72 -0.01 -12.72
N VAL A 91 6.68 0.38 -11.87
CA VAL A 91 7.65 1.44 -12.17
C VAL A 91 8.62 0.99 -13.26
N LYS A 92 9.14 -0.23 -13.19
CA LYS A 92 10.17 -0.73 -14.12
C LYS A 92 9.59 -1.35 -15.40
N GLY A 93 8.29 -1.64 -15.46
CA GLY A 93 7.68 -2.48 -16.49
C GLY A 93 8.21 -3.92 -16.49
N ASP A 94 8.54 -4.46 -15.32
CA ASP A 94 9.22 -5.76 -15.17
C ASP A 94 8.20 -6.88 -14.94
N ARG A 95 8.02 -7.75 -15.94
CA ARG A 95 7.07 -8.86 -15.88
C ARG A 95 7.47 -9.94 -14.87
N GLU A 96 8.76 -10.11 -14.60
CA GLU A 96 9.21 -11.13 -13.64
C GLU A 96 8.95 -10.69 -12.21
N LEU A 97 9.15 -9.41 -11.90
CA LEU A 97 8.72 -8.85 -10.61
C LEU A 97 7.20 -8.93 -10.42
N ALA A 98 6.42 -8.71 -11.48
CA ALA A 98 4.96 -8.88 -11.43
C ALA A 98 4.58 -10.33 -11.09
N PHE A 99 5.28 -11.30 -11.70
CA PHE A 99 5.04 -12.70 -11.44
C PHE A 99 5.41 -13.11 -10.02
N GLN A 100 6.56 -12.65 -9.52
CA GLN A 100 6.98 -12.88 -8.14
C GLN A 100 5.97 -12.28 -7.15
N ALA A 101 5.43 -11.09 -7.44
CA ALA A 101 4.37 -10.49 -6.64
C ALA A 101 3.16 -11.43 -6.57
N LEU A 102 2.60 -11.85 -7.72
CA LEU A 102 1.47 -12.78 -7.75
C LEU A 102 1.78 -14.08 -6.97
N LEU A 103 2.93 -14.70 -7.20
CA LEU A 103 3.33 -15.90 -6.49
C LEU A 103 3.41 -15.75 -4.97
N SER A 104 3.79 -14.57 -4.48
CA SER A 104 3.91 -14.30 -3.04
C SER A 104 2.55 -14.09 -2.34
N HIS A 105 1.50 -13.80 -3.10
CA HIS A 105 0.22 -13.40 -2.53
C HIS A 105 -0.57 -14.63 -2.03
N PRO A 106 -1.05 -14.66 -0.76
CA PRO A 106 -1.67 -15.85 -0.15
C PRO A 106 -2.92 -16.41 -0.86
N LEU A 107 -3.60 -15.58 -1.63
CA LEU A 107 -4.80 -15.96 -2.39
C LEU A 107 -4.50 -16.44 -3.82
N MET A 108 -3.25 -16.35 -4.26
CA MET A 108 -2.88 -16.72 -5.62
C MET A 108 -2.69 -18.24 -5.75
N PRO A 109 -2.99 -18.79 -6.93
CA PRO A 109 -2.89 -20.22 -7.18
C PRO A 109 -1.42 -20.65 -7.38
N ASP A 110 -1.21 -21.83 -7.98
CA ASP A 110 0.12 -22.29 -8.37
C ASP A 110 0.81 -21.37 -9.40
N ALA A 111 2.12 -21.60 -9.57
CA ALA A 111 2.98 -20.82 -10.46
C ALA A 111 2.52 -20.81 -11.92
N LYS A 112 1.94 -21.90 -12.42
CA LYS A 112 1.49 -21.98 -13.82
C LYS A 112 0.31 -21.03 -14.02
N LYS A 113 -0.70 -21.13 -13.15
CA LYS A 113 -1.89 -20.27 -13.19
C LYS A 113 -1.55 -18.80 -12.95
N CYS A 114 -0.59 -18.49 -12.06
CA CYS A 114 -0.12 -17.11 -11.87
C CYS A 114 0.47 -16.52 -13.15
N ARG A 115 1.20 -17.31 -13.94
CA ARG A 115 1.80 -16.84 -15.21
C ARG A 115 0.76 -16.64 -16.29
N GLU A 116 -0.20 -17.54 -16.39
CA GLU A 116 -1.36 -17.42 -17.29
C GLU A 116 -2.15 -16.14 -16.97
N LEU A 117 -2.50 -15.95 -15.69
CA LEU A 117 -3.21 -14.77 -15.22
C LEU A 117 -2.43 -13.47 -15.49
N LEU A 118 -1.12 -13.44 -15.22
CA LEU A 118 -0.31 -12.25 -15.49
C LEU A 118 -0.37 -11.85 -16.97
N ASN A 119 -0.23 -12.81 -17.87
CA ASN A 119 -0.26 -12.55 -19.31
C ASN A 119 -1.63 -11.97 -19.74
N GLU A 120 -2.71 -12.54 -19.22
CA GLU A 120 -4.07 -12.06 -19.48
C GLU A 120 -4.29 -10.63 -18.94
N LEU A 121 -3.89 -10.37 -17.70
CA LEU A 121 -3.99 -9.04 -17.09
C LEU A 121 -3.19 -7.99 -17.86
N LEU A 122 -1.97 -8.33 -18.30
CA LEU A 122 -1.14 -7.42 -19.08
C LEU A 122 -1.77 -7.10 -20.43
N GLU A 123 -2.32 -8.10 -21.14
CA GLU A 123 -2.92 -7.87 -22.45
C GLU A 123 -4.22 -7.05 -22.36
N ILE A 124 -5.12 -7.40 -21.42
CA ILE A 124 -6.39 -6.66 -21.22
C ILE A 124 -6.11 -5.21 -20.82
N ASN A 125 -5.07 -4.97 -20.00
CA ASN A 125 -4.73 -3.64 -19.51
C ASN A 125 -3.63 -2.94 -20.33
N LYS A 126 -3.27 -3.46 -21.50
CA LYS A 126 -2.23 -2.89 -22.38
C LYS A 126 -2.37 -1.39 -22.66
N PRO A 127 -3.58 -0.81 -22.86
CA PRO A 127 -3.75 0.63 -23.03
C PRO A 127 -3.30 1.46 -21.81
N TYR A 128 -3.36 0.87 -20.61
CA TYR A 128 -3.07 1.51 -19.33
C TYR A 128 -1.65 1.22 -18.82
N LEU A 129 -1.03 0.13 -19.28
CA LEU A 129 0.25 -0.39 -18.78
C LEU A 129 1.44 -0.08 -19.69
N LYS A 130 1.55 1.17 -20.17
CA LYS A 130 2.56 1.60 -21.15
C LYS A 130 4.00 1.15 -20.82
N ASN A 131 4.40 1.19 -19.55
CA ASN A 131 5.76 0.80 -19.13
C ASN A 131 6.11 -0.67 -19.45
N PHE A 132 5.13 -1.57 -19.58
CA PHE A 132 5.33 -2.98 -19.89
C PHE A 132 5.44 -3.30 -21.38
N PHE A 133 5.12 -2.33 -22.25
CA PHE A 133 4.99 -2.53 -23.70
C PHE A 133 5.76 -1.51 -24.53
N ASN A 134 6.14 -0.36 -23.96
CA ASN A 134 6.82 0.72 -24.66
C ASN A 134 8.33 0.75 -24.38
N LYS A 135 8.94 -0.41 -24.09
CA LYS A 135 10.41 -0.54 -24.07
C LYS A 135 10.92 -1.00 -25.43
#